data_AF-A0A151Y472-F1
#
_entry.id   AF-A0A151Y472-F1
#
_cell.length_a   1.000
_cell.length_b   1.000
_cell.length_c   1.000
_cell.angle_alpha   90.00
_cell.angle_beta   90.00
_cell.angle_gamma   90.00
#
_symmetry.space_group_name_H-M   'P 1'
#
loop_
_entity.id
_entity.type
_entity.pdbx_description
1 polymer ?
#
loop_
_entity_poly.entity_id
_entity_poly.type
_entity_poly.pdbx_seq_one_letter_code
_entity_poly.pdbx_strand_id
1 'polypeptide(L)'
;MHSLRYPLAVLYRFIAAFGIGYLCCYFLALNLTLFFHLYWPKAESIYLAAFIALIFYAGFVIFAFCTPHLKRLSLFSFALLLGLFALYHTLG
;
A
#
# COMPACT_ATOMS: atom_id res chain seq x y z
N MET A 1 5.96 -13.60 32.99
CA MET A 1 6.25 -12.58 31.95
C MET A 1 5.86 -13.03 30.53
N HIS A 2 4.74 -13.74 30.34
CA HIS A 2 4.36 -14.33 29.03
C HIS A 2 3.10 -13.71 28.37
N SER A 3 2.44 -12.73 29.01
CA SER A 3 1.19 -12.15 28.49
C SER A 3 1.40 -10.96 27.53
N LEU A 4 2.49 -10.19 27.69
CA LEU A 4 2.77 -8.99 26.88
C LEU A 4 3.24 -9.26 25.44
N ARG A 5 3.71 -10.48 25.13
CA ARG A 5 4.18 -10.84 23.77
C ARG A 5 3.08 -10.83 22.72
N TYR A 6 1.86 -11.21 23.12
CA TYR A 6 0.72 -11.27 22.22
C TYR A 6 0.22 -9.89 21.78
N PRO A 7 -0.04 -8.92 22.68
CA PRO A 7 -0.43 -7.57 22.29
C PRO A 7 0.67 -6.83 21.53
N LEU A 8 1.95 -7.04 21.88
CA LEU A 8 3.07 -6.48 21.11
C LEU A 8 3.13 -7.02 19.67
N ALA A 9 2.84 -8.30 19.46
CA ALA A 9 2.80 -8.89 18.12
C ALA A 9 1.62 -8.36 17.29
N VAL A 10 0.47 -8.09 17.91
CA VAL A 10 -0.69 -7.46 17.25
C VAL A 10 -0.38 -6.01 16.88
N LEU A 11 0.24 -5.26 17.79
CA LEU A 11 0.61 -3.86 17.56
C LEU A 11 1.67 -3.73 16.45
N TYR A 12 2.64 -4.65 16.41
CA TYR A 12 3.59 -4.75 15.30
C TYR A 12 2.90 -5.02 13.96
N ARG A 13 1.91 -5.95 13.90
CA ARG A 13 1.12 -6.19 12.68
C ARG A 13 0.34 -4.94 12.26
N PHE A 14 -0.22 -4.21 13.22
CA PHE A 14 -0.97 -2.99 12.97
C PHE A 14 -0.08 -1.92 12.34
N ILE A 15 1.06 -1.63 12.96
CA ILE A 15 2.03 -0.64 12.45
C ILE A 15 2.59 -1.07 11.10
N ALA A 16 2.92 -2.34 10.91
CA ALA A 16 3.43 -2.84 9.64
C ALA A 16 2.35 -2.74 8.53
N ALA A 17 1.11 -3.13 8.80
CA ALA A 17 0.01 -3.05 7.83
C ALA A 17 -0.32 -1.60 7.47
N PHE A 18 -0.42 -0.71 8.46
CA PHE A 18 -0.68 0.71 8.23
C PHE A 18 0.49 1.40 7.52
N GLY A 19 1.71 1.19 7.99
CA GLY A 19 2.91 1.84 7.48
C GLY A 19 3.28 1.38 6.07
N ILE A 20 3.38 0.07 5.85
CA ILE A 20 3.71 -0.49 4.53
C ILE A 20 2.56 -0.23 3.56
N GLY A 21 1.31 -0.36 4.01
CA GLY A 21 0.14 -0.02 3.21
C GLY A 21 0.13 1.45 2.78
N TYR A 22 0.49 2.37 3.68
CA TYR A 22 0.53 3.81 3.40
C TYR A 22 1.61 4.14 2.37
N LEU A 23 2.82 3.59 2.53
CA LEU A 23 3.90 3.74 1.56
C LEU A 23 3.50 3.21 0.18
N CYS A 24 2.87 2.03 0.13
CA CYS A 24 2.36 1.43 -1.10
C CYS A 24 1.29 2.31 -1.76
N CYS A 25 0.34 2.82 -0.97
CA CYS A 25 -0.71 3.72 -1.41
C CYS A 25 -0.14 5.04 -1.99
N TYR A 26 0.87 5.61 -1.33
CA TYR A 26 1.56 6.81 -1.78
C TYR A 26 2.27 6.61 -3.13
N PHE A 27 3.04 5.53 -3.27
CA PHE A 27 3.69 5.18 -4.55
C PHE A 27 2.67 4.88 -5.65
N LEU A 28 1.58 4.18 -5.33
CA LEU A 28 0.49 3.90 -6.28
C LEU A 28 -0.18 5.19 -6.75
N ALA A 29 -0.48 6.12 -5.85
CA ALA A 29 -1.08 7.41 -6.18
C ALA A 29 -0.17 8.24 -7.09
N LEU A 30 1.13 8.29 -6.82
CA LEU A 30 2.10 8.99 -7.68
C LEU A 30 2.18 8.40 -9.09
N ASN A 31 2.27 7.06 -9.19
CA ASN A 31 2.29 6.37 -10.48
C ASN A 31 1.01 6.62 -11.29
N LEU A 32 -0.16 6.49 -10.66
CA LEU A 32 -1.44 6.76 -11.32
C LEU A 32 -1.55 8.22 -11.73
N THR A 33 -1.07 9.15 -10.91
CA THR A 33 -1.09 10.58 -11.23
C THR A 33 -0.25 10.87 -12.48
N LEU A 34 0.95 10.28 -12.58
CA LEU A 34 1.79 10.39 -13.78
C LEU A 34 1.11 9.78 -15.00
N PHE A 35 0.51 8.60 -14.86
CA PHE A 35 -0.17 7.91 -15.94
C PHE A 35 -1.41 8.67 -16.45
N PHE A 36 -2.23 9.19 -15.53
CA PHE A 36 -3.41 9.98 -15.87
C PHE A 36 -3.06 11.39 -16.34
N HIS A 37 -1.90 11.94 -15.97
CA HIS A 37 -1.46 13.24 -16.50
C HIS A 37 -1.19 13.23 -18.00
N LEU A 38 -0.93 12.06 -18.59
CA LEU A 38 -0.81 11.89 -20.04
C LEU A 38 -2.14 12.08 -20.79
N TYR A 39 -3.27 11.88 -20.11
CA TYR A 39 -4.61 11.91 -20.71
C TYR A 39 -5.53 13.03 -20.17
N TRP A 40 -5.31 13.51 -18.95
CA TRP A 40 -6.21 14.46 -18.27
C TRP A 40 -5.50 15.70 -17.68
N PRO A 41 -6.25 16.79 -17.42
CA PRO A 41 -5.78 17.94 -16.67
C PRO A 41 -5.23 17.53 -15.30
N LYS A 42 -4.21 18.26 -14.85
CA LYS A 42 -3.41 17.92 -13.66
C LYS A 42 -4.26 17.75 -12.39
N ALA A 43 -5.35 18.50 -12.24
CA ALA A 43 -6.22 18.41 -11.07
C ALA A 43 -7.01 17.10 -11.03
N GLU A 44 -7.68 16.73 -12.12
CA GLU A 44 -8.56 15.55 -12.18
C GLU A 44 -7.77 14.24 -12.03
N SER A 45 -6.56 14.21 -12.63
CA SER A 45 -5.62 13.11 -12.52
C SER A 45 -5.23 12.80 -11.06
N ILE A 46 -4.92 13.84 -10.27
CA ILE A 46 -4.55 13.69 -8.85
C ILE A 46 -5.73 13.16 -8.02
N TYR A 47 -6.93 13.70 -8.22
CA TYR A 47 -8.12 13.28 -7.48
C TYR A 47 -8.46 11.81 -7.76
N LEU A 48 -8.45 11.42 -9.03
CA LEU A 48 -8.83 10.07 -9.45
C LEU A 48 -7.77 9.04 -9.02
N ALA A 49 -6.49 9.40 -9.10
CA ALA A 49 -5.38 8.60 -8.58
C ALA A 49 -5.48 8.39 -7.07
N ALA A 50 -5.73 9.45 -6.30
CA ALA A 50 -5.88 9.38 -4.85
C ALA A 50 -7.09 8.53 -4.44
N PHE A 51 -8.20 8.64 -5.17
CA PHE A 51 -9.40 7.86 -4.90
C PHE A 51 -9.18 6.35 -5.09
N ILE A 52 -8.54 5.96 -6.20
CA ILE A 52 -8.20 4.56 -6.47
C ILE A 52 -7.20 4.04 -5.44
N ALA A 53 -6.18 4.84 -5.10
CA ALA A 53 -5.17 4.47 -4.12
C ALA A 53 -5.79 4.24 -2.72
N LEU A 54 -6.80 5.04 -2.35
CA LEU A 54 -7.50 4.92 -1.06
C LEU A 54 -8.35 3.64 -0.99
N ILE A 55 -9.05 3.27 -2.07
CA ILE A 55 -9.76 1.99 -2.16
C ILE A 55 -8.77 0.81 -2.04
N PHE A 56 -7.64 0.91 -2.73
CA PHE A 56 -6.60 -0.11 -2.70
C PHE A 56 -5.99 -0.27 -1.30
N TYR A 57 -5.76 0.85 -0.60
CA TYR A 57 -5.28 0.87 0.78
C TYR A 57 -6.27 0.22 1.74
N ALA A 58 -7.56 0.56 1.65
CA ALA A 58 -8.58 -0.04 2.49
C ALA A 58 -8.64 -1.57 2.30
N GLY A 59 -8.62 -2.04 1.05
CA GLY A 59 -8.54 -3.46 0.75
C GLY A 59 -7.28 -4.12 1.30
N PHE A 60 -6.12 -3.48 1.15
CA PHE A 60 -4.85 -3.96 1.65
C PHE A 60 -4.83 -4.10 3.18
N VAL A 61 -5.36 -3.11 3.90
CA VAL A 61 -5.48 -3.14 5.36
C VAL A 61 -6.40 -4.28 5.81
N ILE A 62 -7.56 -4.47 5.16
CA ILE A 62 -8.47 -5.58 5.48
C ILE A 62 -7.80 -6.94 5.23
N PHE A 63 -7.10 -7.11 4.11
CA PHE A 63 -6.33 -8.31 3.81
C PHE A 63 -5.20 -8.57 4.83
N ALA A 64 -4.58 -7.49 5.33
CA ALA A 64 -3.55 -7.57 6.35
C ALA A 64 -4.05 -8.14 7.69
N PHE A 65 -5.26 -7.77 8.09
CA PHE A 65 -5.90 -8.33 9.29
C PHE A 65 -6.42 -9.75 9.09
N CYS A 66 -6.90 -10.07 7.88
CA CYS A 66 -7.50 -11.36 7.58
C CYS A 66 -6.45 -12.49 7.45
N THR A 67 -5.18 -12.16 7.15
CA THR A 67 -4.14 -13.17 6.90
C THR A 67 -3.46 -13.62 8.20
N PRO A 68 -3.56 -14.91 8.60
CA PRO A 68 -2.94 -15.41 9.84
C PRO A 68 -1.41 -15.53 9.77
N HIS A 69 -0.83 -15.57 8.56
CA HIS A 69 0.61 -15.80 8.31
C HIS A 69 1.35 -14.50 7.92
N LEU A 70 2.13 -13.91 8.85
CA LEU A 70 2.89 -12.66 8.62
C LEU A 70 3.79 -12.70 7.38
N LYS A 71 4.51 -13.82 7.17
CA LYS A 71 5.51 -13.94 6.09
C LYS A 71 4.89 -13.79 4.71
N ARG A 72 3.69 -14.37 4.50
CA ARG A 72 3.04 -14.38 3.20
C ARG A 72 2.50 -12.99 2.85
N LEU A 73 1.93 -12.30 3.84
CA LEU A 73 1.44 -10.94 3.68
C LEU A 73 2.56 -9.95 3.37
N SER A 74 3.70 -10.05 4.07
CA SER A 74 4.89 -9.24 3.78
C SER A 74 5.37 -9.48 2.36
N LEU A 75 5.41 -10.72 1.88
CA LEU A 75 5.91 -11.06 0.54
C LEU A 75 5.01 -10.49 -0.57
N PHE A 76 3.69 -10.58 -0.41
CA PHE A 76 2.73 -9.95 -1.33
C PHE A 76 2.85 -8.44 -1.32
N SER A 77 2.96 -7.83 -0.14
CA SER A 77 3.09 -6.38 -0.02
C SER A 77 4.41 -5.86 -0.59
N PHE A 78 5.51 -6.59 -0.38
CA PHE A 78 6.82 -6.28 -0.95
C PHE A 78 6.85 -6.48 -2.46
N ALA A 79 6.19 -7.51 -2.99
CA ALA A 79 6.06 -7.74 -4.42
C ALA A 79 5.22 -6.64 -5.09
N LEU A 80 4.14 -6.19 -4.43
CA LEU A 80 3.34 -5.05 -4.88
C LEU A 80 4.14 -3.75 -4.87
N LEU A 81 4.87 -3.49 -3.78
CA LEU A 81 5.74 -2.32 -3.66
C LEU A 81 6.84 -2.32 -4.72
N LEU A 82 7.50 -3.46 -4.94
CA LEU A 82 8.52 -3.63 -5.98
C LEU A 82 7.95 -3.45 -7.38
N GLY A 83 6.76 -4.01 -7.66
CA GLY A 83 6.09 -3.85 -8.95
C GLY A 83 5.72 -2.38 -9.21
N LEU A 84 5.21 -1.69 -8.21
CA LEU A 84 4.87 -0.26 -8.29
C LEU A 84 6.10 0.63 -8.41
N PHE A 85 7.18 0.28 -7.72
CA PHE A 85 8.46 0.98 -7.80
C PHE A 85 9.12 0.77 -9.17
N ALA A 86 9.08 -0.45 -9.71
CA ALA A 86 9.57 -0.75 -11.05
C ALA A 86 8.77 0.00 -12.11
N LEU A 87 7.43 0.02 -11.99
CA LEU A 87 6.56 0.82 -12.86
C LEU A 87 6.94 2.30 -12.83
N TYR A 88 7.14 2.88 -11.65
CA TYR A 88 7.56 4.27 -11.50
C TYR A 88 8.88 4.54 -12.21
N HIS A 89 9.87 3.66 -12.01
CA HIS A 89 11.18 3.79 -12.65
C HIS A 89 11.12 3.58 -14.17
N THR A 90 10.15 2.82 -14.70
CA THR A 90 10.00 2.65 -16.16
C THR A 90 9.23 3.78 -16.83
N LEU A 91 8.42 4.53 -16.07
CA LEU A 91 7.60 5.63 -16.57
C LEU A 91 8.26 7.01 -16.43
N GLY A 92 9.33 7.13 -15.65
CA GLY A 92 10.21 8.30 -15.56
C GLY A 92 11.59 8.03 -16.11
#